data_AF-A0A957X9X1-F1
#
_entry.id   AF-A0A957X9X1-F1
#
_cell.length_a   1.000
_cell.length_b   1.000
_cell.length_c   1.000
_cell.angle_alpha   90.00
_cell.angle_beta   90.00
_cell.angle_gamma   90.00
#
_symmetry.space_group_name_H-M   'P 1'
#
loop_
_entity.id
_entity.type
_entity.pdbx_description
1 polymer ?
#
loop_
_entity_poly.entity_id
_entity_poly.type
_entity_poly.pdbx_seq_one_letter_code
_entity_poly.pdbx_strand_id
1 'polypeptide(L)'
;LRTLIHAAAPELTEEWKWETPVFAHKGNVMAIGVFKDHVKLNFLKGATVADPQGLFNAGLEAKASRAIDFHEDDDINEPALRDLVQAAVAQNSVKKSKKG
;
A
#
# COMPACT_ATOMS: atom_id res chain seq x y z
N LEU A 1 -2.69 7.57 9.29
CA LEU A 1 -2.54 6.57 8.20
C LEU A 1 -3.79 6.42 7.31
N ARG A 2 -4.90 5.82 7.77
CA ARG A 2 -6.10 5.60 6.94
C ARG A 2 -6.65 6.87 6.26
N THR A 3 -6.78 7.96 7.01
CA THR A 3 -7.21 9.26 6.46
C THR A 3 -6.27 9.77 5.37
N LEU A 4 -4.96 9.60 5.55
CA LEU A 4 -3.95 10.04 4.58
C LEU A 4 -4.02 9.23 3.30
N ILE A 5 -4.24 7.92 3.41
CA ILE A 5 -4.46 7.01 2.28
C ILE A 5 -5.69 7.40 1.48
N HIS A 6 -6.83 7.60 2.16
CA HIS A 6 -8.06 8.05 1.49
C HIS A 6 -7.91 9.44 0.87
N ALA A 7 -7.16 10.34 1.53
CA ALA A 7 -6.88 11.66 1.00
C ALA A 7 -5.85 11.64 -0.14
N ALA A 8 -5.03 10.60 -0.27
CA ALA A 8 -4.11 10.38 -1.39
C ALA A 8 -4.87 9.83 -2.60
N ALA A 9 -5.75 8.86 -2.35
CA ALA A 9 -6.51 8.15 -3.37
C ALA A 9 -7.94 7.89 -2.87
N PRO A 10 -8.87 8.84 -3.09
CA PRO A 10 -10.26 8.67 -2.67
C PRO A 10 -10.99 7.57 -3.44
N GLU A 11 -10.42 7.11 -4.56
CA GLU A 11 -10.96 6.02 -5.36
C GLU A 11 -10.68 4.62 -4.79
N LEU A 12 -9.86 4.52 -3.74
CA LEU A 12 -9.64 3.26 -3.03
C LEU A 12 -10.89 2.85 -2.26
N THR A 13 -11.34 1.62 -2.49
CA THR A 13 -12.38 0.98 -1.69
C THR A 13 -11.72 0.23 -0.54
N GLU A 14 -12.10 0.55 0.70
CA GLU A 14 -11.70 -0.24 1.87
C GLU A 14 -12.60 -1.49 1.96
N GLU A 15 -11.99 -2.66 1.88
CA GLU A 15 -12.61 -3.97 2.10
C GLU A 15 -12.02 -4.60 3.36
N TRP A 16 -12.84 -5.22 4.19
CA TRP A 16 -12.35 -5.97 5.34
C TRP A 16 -12.09 -7.44 4.96
N LYS A 17 -10.83 -7.87 4.94
CA LYS A 17 -10.42 -9.24 4.58
C LYS A 17 -9.35 -9.75 5.53
N TRP A 18 -9.48 -11.02 5.96
CA TRP A 18 -8.51 -11.67 6.85
C TRP A 18 -8.23 -10.86 8.12
N GLU A 19 -9.29 -10.28 8.70
CA GLU A 19 -9.21 -9.42 9.89
C GLU A 19 -8.35 -8.15 9.70
N THR A 20 -8.09 -7.79 8.44
CA THR A 20 -7.32 -6.60 8.08
C THR A 20 -8.07 -5.74 7.06
N PRO A 21 -7.95 -4.41 7.14
CA PRO A 21 -8.40 -3.53 6.09
C PRO A 21 -7.52 -3.66 4.84
N VAL A 22 -8.15 -4.01 3.73
CA VAL A 22 -7.56 -4.14 2.40
C VAL A 22 -8.12 -3.05 1.51
N PHE A 23 -7.23 -2.24 0.96
CA PHE A 23 -7.57 -1.20 0.00
C PHE A 23 -7.51 -1.79 -1.42
N ALA A 24 -8.64 -1.75 -2.10
CA ALA A 24 -8.79 -2.23 -3.46
C ALA A 24 -9.25 -1.10 -4.39
N HIS A 25 -8.66 -1.02 -5.57
CA HIS A 25 -9.08 -0.12 -6.63
C HIS A 25 -8.87 -0.81 -7.96
N LYS A 26 -9.95 -1.28 -8.59
CA LYS A 26 -9.90 -2.19 -9.77
C LYS A 26 -9.19 -3.53 -9.48
N GLY A 27 -9.08 -3.91 -8.21
CA GLY A 27 -8.41 -5.10 -7.68
C GLY A 27 -7.68 -4.76 -6.37
N ASN A 28 -7.10 -5.74 -5.67
CA ASN A 28 -6.39 -5.51 -4.40
C ASN A 28 -5.11 -4.69 -4.65
N VAL A 29 -5.00 -3.51 -4.04
CA VAL A 29 -3.84 -2.61 -4.16
C VAL A 29 -2.88 -2.85 -3.00
N MET A 30 -3.40 -2.71 -1.77
CA MET A 30 -2.61 -2.83 -0.55
C MET A 30 -3.47 -3.28 0.63
N ALA A 31 -2.83 -3.79 1.67
CA ALA A 31 -3.45 -4.21 2.92
C ALA A 31 -2.72 -3.56 4.10
N ILE A 32 -3.45 -3.21 5.16
CA ILE A 32 -2.87 -2.66 6.39
C ILE A 32 -3.06 -3.68 7.50
N GLY A 33 -1.96 -4.26 7.97
CA GLY A 33 -1.92 -5.04 9.20
C GLY A 33 -1.55 -4.13 10.37
N VAL A 34 -2.42 -4.01 11.36
CA VAL A 34 -2.09 -3.30 12.60
C VAL A 34 -1.64 -4.35 13.61
N PHE A 35 -0.35 -4.35 13.94
CA PHE A 35 0.23 -5.19 15.00
C PHE A 35 0.35 -4.38 16.28
N LYS A 36 0.66 -5.07 17.39
CA LYS A 36 0.75 -4.45 18.72
C LYS A 36 1.88 -3.41 18.83
N ASP A 37 2.92 -3.57 18.03
CA ASP A 37 4.16 -2.78 18.08
C ASP A 37 4.40 -1.93 16.82
N HIS A 38 3.78 -2.32 15.69
CA HIS A 38 3.99 -1.68 14.40
C HIS A 38 2.77 -1.81 13.50
N VAL A 39 2.68 -0.93 12.51
CA VAL A 39 1.68 -0.97 11.44
C VAL A 39 2.35 -1.38 10.15
N LYS A 40 1.91 -2.50 9.58
CA LYS A 40 2.40 -3.05 8.33
C LYS A 40 1.52 -2.63 7.15
N LEU A 41 2.04 -1.87 6.22
CA LEU A 41 1.43 -1.63 4.91
C LEU A 41 2.00 -2.60 3.90
N ASN A 42 1.20 -3.56 3.43
CA ASN A 42 1.59 -4.51 2.41
C ASN A 42 1.01 -4.11 1.05
N PHE A 43 1.87 -3.79 0.09
CA PHE A 43 1.50 -3.44 -1.28
C PHE A 43 1.66 -4.66 -2.19
N LEU A 44 0.56 -5.18 -2.71
CA LEU A 44 0.57 -6.40 -3.52
C LEU A 44 1.35 -6.24 -4.83
N LYS A 45 1.40 -5.01 -5.36
CA LYS A 45 2.17 -4.63 -6.56
C LYS A 45 3.37 -3.74 -6.25
N GLY A 46 3.80 -3.69 -4.98
CA GLY A 46 4.84 -2.79 -4.52
C GLY A 46 6.17 -2.92 -5.29
N ALA A 47 6.51 -4.11 -5.81
CA ALA A 47 7.75 -4.29 -6.57
C ALA A 47 7.76 -3.56 -7.93
N THR A 48 6.58 -3.17 -8.44
CA THR A 48 6.43 -2.37 -9.66
C THR A 48 6.16 -0.89 -9.36
N VAL A 49 5.93 -0.55 -8.10
CA VAL A 49 5.71 0.83 -7.66
C VAL A 49 7.06 1.49 -7.49
N ALA A 50 7.23 2.68 -8.06
CA ALA A 50 8.42 3.47 -7.83
C ALA A 50 8.39 3.98 -6.39
N ASP A 51 9.46 3.72 -5.66
CA ASP A 51 9.65 4.17 -4.28
C ASP A 51 10.94 5.01 -4.22
N PRO A 52 10.89 6.27 -4.68
CA PRO A 52 12.07 7.12 -4.75
C PRO A 52 12.63 7.50 -3.37
N GLN A 53 11.80 7.39 -2.33
CA GLN A 53 12.15 7.71 -0.94
C GLN A 53 12.62 6.47 -0.17
N GLY A 54 12.52 5.26 -0.75
CA GLY A 54 12.95 4.03 -0.10
C GLY A 54 12.14 3.69 1.16
N LEU A 55 10.83 3.96 1.15
CA LEU A 55 9.92 3.63 2.25
C LEU A 55 9.80 2.12 2.50
N PHE A 56 9.99 1.29 1.47
CA PHE A 56 9.89 -0.16 1.60
C PHE A 56 11.02 -0.75 2.46
N ASN A 57 10.70 -1.08 3.71
CA ASN A 57 11.62 -1.76 4.64
C ASN A 57 11.30 -3.27 4.82
N ALA A 58 10.15 -3.74 4.35
CA ALA A 58 9.68 -5.10 4.53
C ALA A 58 9.20 -5.74 3.22
N GLY A 59 9.13 -7.06 3.16
CA GLY A 59 8.66 -7.77 1.96
C GLY A 59 9.55 -7.56 0.72
N LEU A 60 10.83 -7.19 0.92
CA LEU A 60 11.83 -7.02 -0.14
C LEU A 60 12.11 -8.32 -0.89
N GLU A 61 11.97 -9.46 -0.22
CA GLU A 61 12.13 -10.79 -0.82
C GLU A 61 10.97 -11.19 -1.74
N ALA A 62 9.81 -10.55 -1.64
CA ALA A 62 8.68 -10.90 -2.48
C ALA A 62 8.92 -10.47 -3.93
N LYS A 63 8.63 -11.34 -4.90
CA LYS A 63 8.87 -11.02 -6.33
C LYS A 63 7.97 -9.91 -6.88
N ALA A 64 6.81 -9.68 -6.27
CA ALA A 64 5.78 -8.78 -6.81
C ALA A 64 5.27 -7.75 -5.78
N SER A 65 5.31 -8.08 -4.49
CA SER A 65 4.85 -7.22 -3.41
C SER A 65 5.99 -6.56 -2.66
N ARG A 66 5.70 -5.48 -1.97
CA ARG A 66 6.60 -4.82 -1.01
C ARG A 66 5.78 -4.41 0.20
N ALA A 67 6.40 -4.30 1.36
CA ALA A 67 5.74 -3.90 2.58
C ALA A 67 6.53 -2.81 3.31
N ILE A 68 5.82 -2.10 4.19
CA ILE A 68 6.39 -1.08 5.06
C ILE A 68 5.90 -1.36 6.47
N ASP A 69 6.81 -1.59 7.40
CA ASP A 69 6.53 -1.74 8.81
C ASP A 69 6.83 -0.39 9.49
N PHE A 70 5.77 0.35 9.84
CA PHE A 70 5.82 1.61 10.57
C PHE A 70 5.80 1.34 12.07
N HIS A 71 6.76 1.86 12.80
CA HIS A 71 6.78 1.79 14.26
C HIS A 71 6.24 3.10 14.85
N GLU A 72 5.82 3.09 16.11
CA GLU A 72 5.26 4.29 16.77
C GLU A 72 6.30 5.44 16.86
N ASP A 73 7.59 5.09 16.95
CA ASP A 73 8.72 6.01 16.97
C ASP A 73 9.23 6.42 15.56
N ASP A 74 8.64 5.88 14.48
CA ASP A 74 9.10 6.13 13.11
C ASP A 74 8.45 7.39 12.52
N ASP A 75 9.26 8.24 11.89
CA ASP A 75 8.77 9.49 11.30
C ASP A 75 8.04 9.21 9.98
N ILE A 76 6.71 9.30 10.00
CA ILE A 76 5.89 9.04 8.82
C ILE A 76 6.00 10.22 7.86
N ASN A 77 6.76 10.03 6.79
CA ASN A 77 6.84 11.00 5.70
C ASN A 77 5.51 11.02 4.91
N GLU A 78 4.57 11.86 5.36
CA GLU A 78 3.24 12.06 4.78
C GLU A 78 3.24 12.28 3.26
N PRO A 79 4.04 13.19 2.68
CA PRO A 79 4.05 13.39 1.22
C PRO A 79 4.62 12.18 0.48
N ALA A 80 5.65 11.52 1.00
CA ALA A 80 6.21 10.33 0.39
C ALA A 80 5.20 9.17 0.39
N LEU A 81 4.50 8.95 1.52
CA LEU A 81 3.47 7.93 1.62
C LEU A 81 2.29 8.19 0.67
N ARG A 82 1.91 9.47 0.52
CA ARG A 82 0.89 9.90 -0.44
C ARG A 82 1.26 9.53 -1.87
N ASP A 83 2.47 9.89 -2.29
CA ASP A 83 2.99 9.59 -3.64
C ASP A 83 3.04 8.08 -3.89
N LEU A 84 3.51 7.31 -2.91
CA LEU A 84 3.55 5.86 -2.97
C LEU A 84 2.17 5.23 -3.14
N VAL A 85 1.16 5.69 -2.38
CA VAL A 85 -0.22 5.22 -2.50
C VAL A 85 -0.78 5.53 -3.89
N GLN A 86 -0.57 6.74 -4.40
CA GLN A 86 -1.01 7.12 -5.74
C GLN A 86 -0.33 6.28 -6.82
N ALA A 87 0.97 6.04 -6.71
CA ALA A 87 1.72 5.18 -7.63
C ALA A 87 1.22 3.73 -7.58
N ALA A 88 0.91 3.20 -6.40
CA ALA A 88 0.32 1.87 -6.24
C ALA A 88 -1.07 1.75 -6.89
N VAL A 89 -1.93 2.75 -6.72
CA VAL A 89 -3.24 2.82 -7.36
C VAL A 89 -3.11 2.90 -8.87
N ALA A 90 -2.21 3.76 -9.38
CA ALA A 90 -1.93 3.89 -10.80
C ALA A 90 -1.46 2.56 -11.40
N GLN A 91 -0.51 1.88 -10.75
CA GLN A 91 -0.04 0.56 -11.20
C GLN A 91 -1.14 -0.51 -11.19
N ASN A 92 -2.11 -0.39 -10.28
CA ASN A 92 -3.22 -1.32 -10.26
C ASN A 92 -4.23 -1.06 -11.39
N SER A 93 -4.48 0.21 -11.71
CA SER A 93 -5.36 0.65 -12.81
C SER A 93 -4.88 0.20 -14.19
N VAL A 94 -3.57 0.13 -14.43
CA VAL A 94 -3.00 -0.26 -15.74
C VAL A 94 -3.23 -1.74 -16.09
N LYS A 95 -3.45 -2.62 -15.10
CA LYS A 95 -3.46 -4.09 -15.32
C LYS A 95 -4.83 -4.74 -15.48
N LYS A 96 -5.94 -3.99 -15.55
CA LYS A 96 -7.24 -4.56 -16.01
C LYS A 96 -7.33 -4.56 -17.54
N SER A 97 -6.42 -5.28 -18.18
CA SER A 97 -6.59 -5.80 -19.54
C SER A 97 -6.05 -7.24 -19.57
N LYS A 98 -6.80 -8.15 -18.95
CA LYS A 98 -6.88 -9.59 -19.27
C LYS A 98 -7.81 -10.31 -18.27
N LYS A 99 -9.10 -10.24 -18.57
CA LYS A 99 -10.08 -11.33 -18.43
C LYS A 99 -10.95 -11.14 -19.67
N GLY A 100 -10.77 -11.91 -20.74
CA GLY A 100 -10.87 -13.37 -20.78
C GLY A 100 -12.20 -13.63 -21.47
#